data_AF-A0A218ZAV8-F1
#
_entry.id   AF-A0A218ZAV8-F1
#
_cell.length_a   1.000
_cell.length_b   1.000
_cell.length_c   1.000
_cell.angle_alpha   90.00
_cell.angle_beta   90.00
_cell.angle_gamma   90.00
#
_symmetry.space_group_name_H-M   'P 1'
#
loop_
_entity.id
_entity.type
_entity.pdbx_description
1 polymer ?
#
loop_
_entity_poly.entity_id
_entity_poly.type
_entity_poly.pdbx_seq_one_letter_code
_entity_poly.pdbx_strand_id
1 'polypeptide(L)'
;MAAKRVLVVFGATGLQGGSVVKAVLGDAKIKERWTIRGVIRRLLRSLWRLAQADEVVIEDAGVQHLIWRILMNVTQLSKGVLTQVLHSDSKAHIERYIRDTGLPATYFMPGFHMSNVPGSNFRQAPPNNDWAFALPVPSSSPIPLLSTADDVGKFVMGILLNREKVLGKQIYGATDYQTPDQIAQPFKEQFPEAGKTAKSVELLHQVFKEILGSKGMPA
;
A
#
# COMPACT_ATOMS: atom_id res chain seq x y z
N MET A 1 20.49 -8.42 -30.74
CA MET A 1 20.11 -8.32 -29.31
C MET A 1 18.64 -8.68 -29.19
N ALA A 2 18.24 -9.44 -28.17
CA ALA A 2 16.82 -9.72 -27.92
C ALA A 2 16.06 -8.40 -27.65
N ALA A 3 14.81 -8.30 -28.11
CA ALA A 3 13.98 -7.14 -27.85
C ALA A 3 13.73 -6.95 -26.34
N LYS A 4 13.76 -5.69 -25.88
CA LYS A 4 13.43 -5.37 -24.48
C LYS A 4 11.97 -5.70 -24.19
N ARG A 5 11.70 -6.24 -23.01
CA ARG A 5 10.34 -6.43 -22.49
C ARG A 5 9.73 -5.09 -22.12
N VAL A 6 8.41 -4.96 -22.17
CA VAL A 6 7.72 -3.72 -21.77
C VAL A 6 7.08 -3.91 -20.39
N LEU A 7 7.37 -2.99 -19.47
CA LEU A 7 6.69 -2.89 -18.17
C LEU A 7 5.79 -1.64 -18.17
N VAL A 8 4.48 -1.85 -18.05
CA VAL A 8 3.51 -0.76 -17.93
C VAL A 8 3.15 -0.56 -16.47
N VAL A 9 3.26 0.68 -15.97
CA VAL A 9 2.98 1.02 -14.56
C VAL A 9 1.80 1.98 -14.50
N PHE A 10 0.67 1.51 -13.99
CA PHE A 10 -0.48 2.36 -13.67
C PHE A 10 -0.25 3.10 -12.35
N GLY A 11 -0.62 4.38 -12.31
CA GLY A 11 -0.37 5.21 -11.13
C GLY A 11 1.11 5.50 -10.91
N ALA A 12 1.87 5.65 -11.99
CA ALA A 12 3.32 5.85 -11.99
C ALA A 12 3.81 7.08 -11.18
N THR A 13 2.92 8.04 -10.89
CA THR A 13 3.22 9.23 -10.07
C THR A 13 2.86 9.08 -8.60
N GLY A 14 2.15 8.01 -8.22
CA GLY A 14 1.86 7.71 -6.82
C GLY A 14 3.08 7.10 -6.11
N LEU A 15 3.02 6.97 -4.78
CA LEU A 15 4.14 6.44 -3.98
C LEU A 15 4.61 5.07 -4.47
N GLN A 16 3.69 4.13 -4.66
CA GLN A 16 4.00 2.76 -5.09
C GLN A 16 4.47 2.70 -6.55
N GLY A 17 3.71 3.28 -7.48
CA GLY A 17 4.08 3.29 -8.90
C GLY A 17 5.38 4.05 -9.17
N GLY A 18 5.60 5.16 -8.47
CA GLY A 18 6.84 5.92 -8.51
C GLY A 18 8.03 5.13 -7.96
N SER A 19 7.83 4.33 -6.91
CA SER A 19 8.84 3.40 -6.41
C SER A 19 9.27 2.39 -7.48
N VAL A 20 8.31 1.81 -8.22
CA VAL A 20 8.59 0.90 -9.35
C VAL A 20 9.38 1.61 -10.44
N VAL A 21 8.98 2.82 -10.82
CA VAL A 21 9.68 3.61 -11.83
C VAL A 21 11.12 3.89 -11.40
N LYS A 22 11.34 4.32 -10.16
CA LYS A 22 12.67 4.57 -9.60
C LYS A 22 13.52 3.30 -9.61
N ALA A 23 12.97 2.16 -9.18
CA ALA A 23 13.70 0.89 -9.13
C ALA A 23 14.16 0.44 -10.52
N VAL A 24 13.30 0.56 -11.54
CA VAL A 24 13.66 0.22 -12.92
C VAL A 24 14.72 1.17 -13.46
N LEU A 25 14.56 2.48 -13.29
CA LEU A 25 15.50 3.47 -13.84
C LEU A 25 16.85 3.49 -13.10
N GLY A 26 16.86 3.13 -11.82
CA GLY A 26 18.04 3.07 -10.97
C GLY A 26 18.96 1.87 -11.23
N ASP A 27 18.47 0.81 -11.88
CA ASP A 27 19.25 -0.42 -12.12
C ASP A 27 19.63 -0.55 -13.61
N ALA A 28 20.94 -0.52 -13.89
CA ALA A 28 21.47 -0.63 -15.25
C ALA A 28 21.09 -1.96 -15.94
N LYS A 29 21.13 -3.07 -15.21
CA LYS A 29 20.82 -4.41 -15.73
C LYS A 29 19.33 -4.54 -16.03
N ILE A 30 18.47 -3.91 -15.24
CA ILE A 30 17.02 -3.89 -15.51
C ILE A 30 16.72 -3.04 -16.74
N LYS A 31 17.33 -1.86 -16.88
CA LYS A 31 17.15 -0.99 -18.07
C LYS A 31 17.56 -1.64 -19.38
N GLU A 32 18.52 -2.56 -19.36
CA GLU A 32 18.90 -3.34 -20.54
C GLU A 32 17.82 -4.33 -20.97
N ARG A 33 17.05 -4.85 -20.02
CA ARG A 33 16.03 -5.90 -20.26
C ARG A 33 14.61 -5.35 -20.42
N TRP A 34 14.33 -4.19 -19.81
CA TRP A 34 12.98 -3.64 -19.71
C TRP A 34 12.90 -2.19 -20.20
N THR A 35 11.86 -1.90 -20.97
CA THR A 35 11.37 -0.56 -21.28
C THR A 35 10.18 -0.28 -20.39
N ILE A 36 10.24 0.80 -19.60
CA ILE A 36 9.13 1.20 -18.71
C ILE A 36 8.22 2.22 -19.38
N ARG A 37 6.90 2.07 -19.18
CA ARG A 37 5.87 3.02 -19.61
C ARG A 37 4.94 3.34 -18.44
N GLY A 38 4.89 4.61 -18.04
CA GLY A 38 3.99 5.06 -16.97
C GLY A 38 2.65 5.52 -17.52
N VAL A 39 1.55 5.00 -16.97
CA VAL A 39 0.19 5.50 -17.23
C VAL A 39 -0.17 6.50 -16.15
N ILE A 40 -0.49 7.72 -16.56
CA ILE A 40 -0.90 8.81 -15.67
C ILE A 40 -2.24 9.38 -16.13
N ARG A 41 -3.09 9.76 -15.18
CA ARG A 41 -4.43 10.33 -15.48
C ARG A 41 -4.38 11.75 -16.04
N ARG A 42 -3.29 12.50 -15.81
CA ARG A 42 -3.19 13.92 -16.19
C ARG A 42 -1.72 14.33 -16.39
N LEU A 43 -1.31 14.64 -17.63
CA LEU A 43 -0.21 15.56 -17.89
C LEU A 43 -0.79 16.97 -17.68
N LEU A 44 -0.50 17.64 -16.56
CA LEU A 44 -1.04 19.00 -16.41
C LEU A 44 -0.37 19.97 -17.38
N ARG A 45 -1.17 20.74 -18.11
CA ARG A 45 -1.26 22.19 -17.82
C ARG A 45 -2.72 22.63 -17.76
N SER A 46 -3.10 23.14 -16.57
CA SER A 46 -4.37 23.78 -16.20
C SER A 46 -5.70 23.05 -16.46
N LEU A 47 -6.38 22.72 -15.36
CA LEU A 47 -7.84 22.65 -15.18
C LEU A 47 -8.66 22.17 -16.39
N TRP A 48 -9.14 20.94 -16.41
CA TRP A 48 -10.49 20.71 -16.92
C TRP A 48 -11.20 19.54 -16.24
N ARG A 49 -12.51 19.71 -16.16
CA ARG A 49 -13.51 18.99 -15.39
C ARG A 49 -13.75 17.58 -15.92
N LEU A 50 -14.29 16.73 -15.04
CA LEU A 50 -14.92 15.44 -15.30
C LEU A 50 -13.97 14.32 -15.76
N ALA A 51 -13.68 13.39 -14.84
CA ALA A 51 -13.23 12.05 -15.21
C ALA A 51 -14.07 11.03 -14.42
N GLN A 52 -15.22 10.67 -14.99
CA GLN A 52 -15.74 9.31 -14.82
C GLN A 52 -15.07 8.46 -15.90
N ALA A 53 -14.27 7.49 -15.47
CA ALA A 53 -13.85 6.34 -16.27
C ALA A 53 -13.30 5.31 -15.28
N ASP A 54 -14.22 4.60 -14.63
CA ASP A 54 -13.96 3.39 -13.86
C ASP A 54 -14.00 2.21 -14.84
N GLU A 55 -12.88 1.86 -15.48
CA GLU A 55 -12.61 0.50 -15.97
C GLU A 55 -11.18 0.40 -16.54
N VAL A 56 -10.42 -0.59 -16.07
CA VAL A 56 -9.14 -1.01 -16.67
C VAL A 56 -9.39 -2.35 -17.33
N VAL A 57 -9.61 -2.35 -18.65
CA VAL A 57 -9.79 -3.58 -19.44
C VAL A 57 -8.41 -4.15 -19.80
N ILE A 58 -8.10 -5.37 -19.34
CA ILE A 58 -6.78 -6.04 -19.52
C ILE A 58 -6.84 -7.17 -20.58
N GLU A 59 -8.04 -7.54 -21.04
CA GLU A 59 -8.27 -8.85 -21.68
C GLU A 59 -7.74 -9.01 -23.13
N ASP A 60 -7.33 -7.94 -23.82
CA ASP A 60 -6.96 -8.01 -25.26
C ASP A 60 -5.56 -7.46 -25.59
N ALA A 61 -4.69 -7.26 -24.59
CA ALA A 61 -3.37 -6.63 -24.80
C ALA A 61 -2.18 -7.61 -24.86
N GLY A 62 -2.41 -8.93 -24.83
CA GLY A 62 -1.34 -9.93 -24.82
C GLY A 62 -0.43 -9.86 -23.58
N VAL A 63 -1.00 -9.50 -22.42
CA VAL A 63 -0.26 -9.32 -21.17
C VAL A 63 0.35 -10.64 -20.71
N GLN A 64 1.69 -10.69 -20.62
CA GLN A 64 2.42 -11.89 -20.21
C GLN A 64 2.52 -12.06 -18.69
N HIS A 65 2.41 -10.98 -17.92
CA HIS A 65 2.47 -11.01 -16.46
C HIS A 65 1.82 -9.76 -15.86
N LEU A 66 0.71 -9.94 -15.15
CA LEU A 66 0.07 -8.90 -14.36
C LEU A 66 0.60 -8.92 -12.92
N ILE A 67 1.05 -7.78 -12.41
CA ILE A 67 1.33 -7.61 -10.98
C ILE A 67 0.24 -6.73 -10.40
N TRP A 68 -0.64 -7.31 -9.59
CA TRP A 68 -1.82 -6.63 -9.07
C TRP A 68 -1.69 -6.35 -7.58
N ARG A 69 -2.04 -5.13 -7.14
CA ARG A 69 -2.06 -4.79 -5.71
C ARG A 69 -3.35 -5.28 -5.07
N ILE A 70 -3.23 -6.09 -4.04
CA ILE A 70 -4.37 -6.64 -3.29
C ILE A 70 -4.40 -6.14 -1.84
N LEU A 71 -5.52 -6.38 -1.18
CA LEU A 71 -5.69 -6.32 0.27
C LEU A 71 -6.53 -7.54 0.69
N MET A 72 -6.58 -7.82 1.99
CA MET A 72 -7.36 -8.92 2.55
C MET A 72 -8.86 -8.69 2.43
N ASN A 73 -9.64 -9.78 2.38
CA ASN A 73 -11.10 -9.72 2.53
C ASN A 73 -11.45 -9.71 4.03
N VAL A 74 -11.70 -8.51 4.56
CA VAL A 74 -11.99 -8.28 5.98
C VAL A 74 -13.36 -8.84 6.35
N THR A 75 -14.36 -8.76 5.48
CA THR A 75 -15.67 -9.39 5.71
C THR A 75 -15.51 -10.89 5.98
N GLN A 76 -14.74 -11.59 5.15
CA GLN A 76 -14.48 -13.02 5.30
C GLN A 76 -13.63 -13.32 6.53
N LEU A 77 -12.53 -12.58 6.74
CA LEU A 77 -11.63 -12.78 7.89
C LEU A 77 -12.35 -12.56 9.22
N SER A 78 -13.25 -11.57 9.28
CA SER A 78 -14.05 -11.26 10.46
C SER A 78 -15.31 -12.13 10.60
N LYS A 79 -15.52 -13.12 9.71
CA LYS A 79 -16.72 -13.99 9.69
C LYS A 79 -18.03 -13.20 9.63
N GLY A 80 -18.06 -12.11 8.87
CA GLY A 80 -19.23 -11.26 8.67
C GLY A 80 -19.45 -10.19 9.74
N VAL A 81 -18.53 -10.02 10.70
CA VAL A 81 -18.65 -8.98 11.74
C VAL A 81 -18.34 -7.59 11.18
N LEU A 82 -17.34 -7.46 10.30
CA LEU A 82 -16.90 -6.20 9.70
C LEU A 82 -17.18 -6.21 8.19
N THR A 83 -18.36 -5.72 7.79
CA THR A 83 -18.83 -5.81 6.39
C THR A 83 -18.62 -4.54 5.55
N GLN A 84 -18.20 -3.44 6.19
CA GLN A 84 -18.13 -2.12 5.56
C GLN A 84 -16.70 -1.68 5.21
N VAL A 85 -15.73 -2.60 5.21
CA VAL A 85 -14.34 -2.31 4.86
C VAL A 85 -14.13 -2.38 3.33
N LEU A 86 -14.98 -1.64 2.60
CA LEU A 86 -15.16 -1.74 1.14
C LEU A 86 -13.85 -1.57 0.36
N HIS A 87 -12.96 -0.69 0.83
CA HIS A 87 -11.68 -0.42 0.17
C HIS A 87 -10.72 -1.63 0.17
N SER A 88 -10.84 -2.54 1.15
CA SER A 88 -10.06 -3.77 1.25
C SER A 88 -10.77 -4.91 0.54
N ASP A 89 -12.06 -5.10 0.82
CA ASP A 89 -12.86 -6.19 0.26
C ASP A 89 -12.97 -6.10 -1.27
N SER A 90 -13.11 -4.89 -1.83
CA SER A 90 -13.09 -4.68 -3.29
C SER A 90 -11.81 -5.18 -3.95
N LYS A 91 -10.64 -5.04 -3.31
CA LYS A 91 -9.36 -5.51 -3.87
C LYS A 91 -9.22 -7.02 -3.81
N ALA A 92 -9.72 -7.64 -2.75
CA ALA A 92 -9.81 -9.10 -2.66
C ALA A 92 -10.77 -9.67 -3.72
N HIS A 93 -11.88 -8.97 -4.00
CA HIS A 93 -12.78 -9.35 -5.08
C HIS A 93 -12.11 -9.27 -6.46
N ILE A 94 -11.35 -8.21 -6.73
CA ILE A 94 -10.60 -8.08 -8.00
C ILE A 94 -9.55 -9.18 -8.15
N GLU A 95 -8.88 -9.61 -7.07
CA GLU A 95 -8.00 -10.78 -7.16
C GLU A 95 -8.75 -12.02 -7.66
N ARG A 96 -9.93 -12.31 -7.09
CA ARG A 96 -10.74 -13.44 -7.53
C ARG A 96 -11.10 -13.31 -9.00
N TYR A 97 -11.53 -12.13 -9.44
CA TYR A 97 -11.82 -11.86 -10.85
C TYR A 97 -10.61 -12.16 -11.75
N ILE A 98 -9.42 -11.64 -11.42
CA ILE A 98 -8.20 -11.89 -12.21
C ILE A 98 -7.83 -13.38 -12.26
N ARG A 99 -8.08 -14.13 -11.18
CA ARG A 99 -7.89 -15.60 -11.17
C ARG A 99 -8.85 -16.28 -12.14
N ASP A 100 -10.11 -15.86 -12.15
CA ASP A 100 -11.16 -16.44 -12.98
C ASP A 100 -10.94 -16.16 -14.49
N THR A 101 -10.28 -15.06 -14.86
CA THR A 101 -9.91 -14.77 -16.26
C THR A 101 -8.74 -15.62 -16.78
N GLY A 102 -7.99 -16.29 -15.90
CA GLY A 102 -6.79 -17.05 -16.28
C GLY A 102 -5.58 -16.20 -16.68
N LEU A 103 -5.64 -14.87 -16.49
CA LEU A 103 -4.51 -13.99 -16.75
C LEU A 103 -3.30 -14.37 -15.87
N PRO A 104 -2.08 -14.53 -16.44
CA PRO A 104 -0.90 -14.84 -15.64
C PRO A 104 -0.57 -13.70 -14.68
N ALA A 105 -0.84 -13.87 -13.39
CA ALA A 105 -0.75 -12.79 -12.41
C ALA A 105 0.03 -13.17 -11.15
N THR A 106 0.63 -12.17 -10.51
CA THR A 106 1.15 -12.23 -9.13
C THR A 106 0.51 -11.11 -8.31
N TYR A 107 0.13 -11.40 -7.08
CA TYR A 107 -0.65 -10.50 -6.25
C TYR A 107 0.22 -9.93 -5.13
N PHE A 108 0.44 -8.62 -5.12
CA PHE A 108 1.29 -7.96 -4.14
C PHE A 108 0.44 -7.29 -3.06
N MET A 109 0.67 -7.65 -1.79
CA MET A 109 0.00 -7.06 -0.64
C MET A 109 1.01 -6.26 0.18
N PRO A 110 1.04 -4.92 0.05
CA PRO A 110 1.92 -4.10 0.85
C PRO A 110 1.46 -4.09 2.31
N GLY A 111 2.42 -4.08 3.23
CA GLY A 111 2.18 -3.87 4.66
C GLY A 111 1.70 -2.45 4.98
N PHE A 112 1.64 -2.13 6.27
CA PHE A 112 1.31 -0.81 6.77
C PHE A 112 2.31 0.24 6.26
N HIS A 113 1.79 1.25 5.59
CA HIS A 113 2.62 2.29 5.00
C HIS A 113 3.26 3.14 6.11
N MET A 114 4.58 3.16 6.19
CA MET A 114 5.31 3.99 7.16
C MET A 114 4.97 5.48 7.02
N SER A 115 4.63 5.94 5.80
CA SER A 115 4.19 7.30 5.52
C SER A 115 2.91 7.71 6.25
N ASN A 116 2.12 6.76 6.76
CA ASN A 116 0.92 7.02 7.54
C ASN A 116 1.23 7.31 9.03
N VAL A 117 2.49 7.13 9.47
CA VAL A 117 2.88 7.40 10.85
C VAL A 117 2.93 8.92 11.10
N PRO A 118 3.88 9.69 10.54
CA PRO A 118 4.00 11.11 10.86
C PRO A 118 2.80 11.92 10.37
N GLY A 119 2.23 12.75 11.25
CA GLY A 119 1.18 13.72 10.92
C GLY A 119 -0.21 13.11 10.66
N SER A 120 -0.34 11.78 10.66
CA SER A 120 -1.61 11.08 10.48
C SER A 120 -1.97 10.25 11.72
N ASN A 121 -1.36 9.07 11.89
CA ASN A 121 -1.64 8.22 13.05
C ASN A 121 -0.80 8.60 14.28
N PHE A 122 0.39 9.15 14.04
CA PHE A 122 1.26 9.71 15.07
C PHE A 122 1.23 11.23 15.00
N ARG A 123 0.50 11.84 15.93
CA ARG A 123 0.21 13.28 15.95
C ARG A 123 -0.07 13.76 17.36
N GLN A 124 -0.06 15.08 17.54
CA GLN A 124 -0.52 15.69 18.77
C GLN A 124 -2.04 15.55 18.89
N ALA A 125 -2.49 15.25 20.11
CA ALA A 125 -3.91 15.15 20.43
C ALA A 125 -4.28 16.14 21.56
N PRO A 126 -5.40 16.87 21.44
CA PRO A 126 -5.92 17.68 22.54
C PRO A 126 -6.30 16.79 23.74
N PRO A 127 -6.39 17.36 24.96
CA PRO A 127 -6.25 18.79 25.28
C PRO A 127 -4.81 19.27 25.45
N ASN A 128 -3.88 18.38 25.80
CA ASN A 128 -2.50 18.77 26.17
C ASN A 128 -1.54 18.85 24.99
N ASN A 129 -1.98 18.49 23.77
CA ASN A 129 -1.14 18.37 22.59
C ASN A 129 0.02 17.38 22.76
N ASP A 130 -0.23 16.33 23.53
CA ASP A 130 0.70 15.21 23.69
C ASP A 130 0.79 14.41 22.39
N TRP A 131 2.00 13.93 22.07
CA TRP A 131 2.20 13.06 20.92
C TRP A 131 1.64 11.67 21.18
N ALA A 132 0.77 11.18 20.32
CA ALA A 132 0.16 9.86 20.48
C ALA A 132 0.16 9.09 19.16
N PHE A 133 0.58 7.82 19.21
CA PHE A 133 0.40 6.87 18.12
C PHE A 133 -0.82 6.02 18.45
N ALA A 134 -1.98 6.49 18.01
CA ALA A 134 -3.27 5.92 18.42
C ALA A 134 -3.81 4.96 17.36
N LEU A 135 -3.95 3.68 17.71
CA LEU A 135 -4.44 2.64 16.80
C LEU A 135 -5.48 1.75 17.49
N PRO A 136 -6.46 1.18 16.75
CA PRO A 136 -7.45 0.26 17.30
C PRO A 136 -6.91 -1.17 17.44
N VAL A 137 -5.69 -1.31 17.96
CA VAL A 137 -5.02 -2.60 18.23
C VAL A 137 -4.18 -2.49 19.51
N PRO A 138 -3.91 -3.60 20.21
CA PRO A 138 -3.00 -3.60 21.34
C PRO A 138 -1.62 -3.03 20.98
N SER A 139 -1.01 -2.26 21.89
CA SER A 139 0.32 -1.66 21.69
C SER A 139 1.44 -2.68 21.51
N SER A 140 1.20 -3.95 21.81
CA SER A 140 2.10 -5.07 21.58
C SER A 140 1.91 -5.76 20.21
N SER A 141 0.93 -5.34 19.41
CA SER A 141 0.59 -6.01 18.15
C SER A 141 1.68 -5.77 17.09
N PRO A 142 2.21 -6.81 16.43
CA PRO A 142 3.20 -6.62 15.38
C PRO A 142 2.54 -6.03 14.13
N ILE A 143 3.13 -4.96 13.59
CA ILE A 143 2.67 -4.28 12.38
C ILE A 143 3.70 -4.52 11.26
N PRO A 144 3.31 -5.13 10.13
CA PRO A 144 4.20 -5.30 8.97
C PRO A 144 4.43 -3.95 8.31
N LEU A 145 5.59 -3.32 8.52
CA LEU A 145 5.87 -1.99 7.99
C LEU A 145 6.48 -2.05 6.59
N LEU A 146 6.14 -1.06 5.77
CA LEU A 146 6.72 -0.88 4.44
C LEU A 146 6.88 0.60 4.07
N SER A 147 8.08 1.02 3.65
CA SER A 147 8.24 2.29 2.94
C SER A 147 7.74 2.12 1.50
N THR A 148 6.51 2.55 1.24
CA THR A 148 5.91 2.35 -0.10
C THR A 148 6.62 3.11 -1.21
N ALA A 149 7.24 4.26 -0.89
CA ALA A 149 7.95 5.08 -1.86
C ALA A 149 9.31 4.49 -2.25
N ASP A 150 9.94 3.74 -1.35
CA ASP A 150 11.33 3.31 -1.49
C ASP A 150 11.47 1.82 -1.75
N ASP A 151 10.54 1.00 -1.25
CA ASP A 151 10.70 -0.47 -1.24
C ASP A 151 9.77 -1.21 -2.19
N VAL A 152 8.60 -0.67 -2.54
CA VAL A 152 7.64 -1.38 -3.42
C VAL A 152 8.27 -1.73 -4.77
N GLY A 153 9.06 -0.82 -5.34
CA GLY A 153 9.78 -1.09 -6.57
C GLY A 153 10.73 -2.28 -6.46
N LYS A 154 11.39 -2.47 -5.31
CA LYS A 154 12.29 -3.61 -5.05
C LYS A 154 11.52 -4.94 -5.02
N PHE A 155 10.36 -4.97 -4.37
CA PHE A 155 9.47 -6.15 -4.39
C PHE A 155 9.00 -6.48 -5.80
N VAL A 156 8.56 -5.46 -6.57
CA VAL A 156 8.11 -5.65 -7.95
C VAL A 156 9.25 -6.15 -8.84
N MET A 157 10.49 -5.65 -8.68
CA MET A 157 11.64 -6.19 -9.41
C MET A 157 11.92 -7.64 -9.04
N GLY A 158 11.84 -7.99 -7.75
CA GLY A 158 11.94 -9.37 -7.27
C GLY A 158 10.92 -10.29 -7.94
N ILE A 159 9.66 -9.84 -8.05
CA ILE A 159 8.57 -10.56 -8.72
C ILE A 159 8.89 -10.76 -10.21
N LEU A 160 9.28 -9.69 -10.93
CA LEU A 160 9.58 -9.76 -12.37
C LEU A 160 10.75 -10.69 -12.69
N LEU A 161 11.80 -10.66 -11.87
CA LEU A 161 13.00 -11.48 -12.05
C LEU A 161 12.77 -12.96 -11.69
N ASN A 162 11.73 -13.26 -10.92
CA ASN A 162 11.41 -14.61 -10.45
C ASN A 162 10.04 -15.10 -10.93
N ARG A 163 9.51 -14.56 -12.04
CA ARG A 163 8.15 -14.80 -12.55
C ARG A 163 7.66 -16.23 -12.35
N GLU A 164 8.36 -17.22 -12.90
CA GLU A 164 7.92 -18.63 -12.87
C GLU A 164 7.73 -19.18 -11.43
N LYS A 165 8.46 -18.64 -10.45
CA LYS A 165 8.34 -19.06 -9.04
C LYS A 165 7.16 -18.40 -8.31
N VAL A 166 6.64 -17.29 -8.83
CA VAL A 166 5.68 -16.41 -8.14
C VAL A 166 4.36 -16.20 -8.88
N LEU A 167 4.19 -16.77 -10.07
CA LEU A 167 2.90 -16.80 -10.76
C LEU A 167 1.83 -17.48 -9.90
N GLY A 168 0.64 -16.89 -9.89
CA GLY A 168 -0.51 -17.31 -9.10
C GLY A 168 -0.41 -17.02 -7.60
N LYS A 169 0.76 -16.61 -7.09
CA LYS A 169 1.02 -16.43 -5.65
C LYS A 169 0.68 -15.03 -5.17
N GLN A 170 0.34 -14.94 -3.89
CA GLN A 170 0.34 -13.70 -3.13
C GLN A 170 1.71 -13.47 -2.52
N ILE A 171 2.22 -12.24 -2.61
CA ILE A 171 3.50 -11.80 -2.07
C ILE A 171 3.23 -10.69 -1.05
N TYR A 172 3.56 -10.94 0.21
CA TYR A 172 3.40 -9.97 1.28
C TYR A 172 4.65 -9.09 1.38
N GLY A 173 4.45 -7.77 1.30
CA GLY A 173 5.53 -6.79 1.32
C GLY A 173 5.68 -6.15 2.68
N ALA A 174 6.71 -6.56 3.44
CA ALA A 174 7.12 -5.90 4.68
C ALA A 174 8.65 -5.90 4.76
N THR A 175 9.22 -4.82 5.27
CA THR A 175 10.67 -4.74 5.56
C THR A 175 10.97 -5.05 7.01
N ASP A 176 10.00 -4.83 7.91
CA ASP A 176 10.13 -5.10 9.33
C ASP A 176 8.75 -5.32 9.97
N TYR A 177 8.73 -5.94 11.15
CA TYR A 177 7.55 -6.10 11.99
C TYR A 177 7.80 -5.42 13.33
N GLN A 178 7.10 -4.31 13.58
CA GLN A 178 7.29 -3.52 14.80
C GLN A 178 5.97 -3.32 15.53
N THR A 179 6.04 -3.23 16.85
CA THR A 179 4.90 -2.86 17.68
C THR A 179 4.68 -1.34 17.66
N PRO A 180 3.46 -0.85 17.98
CA PRO A 180 3.23 0.57 18.20
C PRO A 180 4.23 1.26 19.13
N ASP A 181 4.65 0.60 20.21
CA ASP A 181 5.67 1.14 21.12
C ASP A 181 7.04 1.29 20.45
N GLN A 182 7.47 0.27 19.70
CA GLN A 182 8.72 0.31 18.94
C GLN A 182 8.70 1.41 17.87
N ILE A 183 7.55 1.63 17.22
CA ILE A 183 7.40 2.69 16.21
C ILE A 183 7.52 4.09 16.81
N ALA A 184 7.02 4.29 18.05
CA ALA A 184 7.12 5.57 18.73
C ALA A 184 8.52 5.85 19.31
N GLN A 185 9.34 4.82 19.50
CA GLN A 185 10.63 4.91 20.18
C GLN A 185 11.65 5.81 19.46
N PRO A 186 11.89 5.70 18.13
CA PRO A 186 12.82 6.59 17.43
C PRO A 186 12.45 8.07 17.55
N PHE A 187 11.16 8.40 17.64
CA PHE A 187 10.74 9.78 17.85
C PHE A 187 11.16 10.30 19.23
N LYS A 188 11.05 9.48 20.27
CA LYS A 188 11.50 9.85 21.63
C LYS A 188 13.00 10.13 21.67
N GLU A 189 13.77 9.30 20.97
CA GLU A 189 15.22 9.41 20.89
C GLU A 189 15.64 10.66 20.09
N GLN A 190 14.99 10.91 18.96
CA GLN A 190 15.33 12.02 18.07
C GLN A 190 14.82 13.39 18.58
N PHE A 191 13.72 13.42 19.34
CA PHE A 191 13.09 14.63 19.85
C PHE A 191 12.87 14.54 21.35
N PRO A 192 13.91 14.64 22.20
CA PRO A 192 13.81 14.34 23.62
C PRO A 192 12.82 15.22 24.38
N GLU A 193 12.61 16.48 23.98
CA GLU A 193 11.62 17.36 24.62
C GLU A 193 10.18 17.01 24.19
N ALA A 194 9.91 16.91 22.88
CA ALA A 194 8.58 16.54 22.37
C ALA A 194 8.22 15.07 22.68
N GLY A 195 9.23 14.22 22.81
CA GLY A 195 9.14 12.79 23.08
C GLY A 195 8.75 12.45 24.51
N LYS A 196 8.85 13.39 25.46
CA LYS A 196 8.41 13.18 26.86
C LYS A 196 6.97 12.74 26.97
N THR A 197 6.12 13.24 26.07
CA THR A 197 4.68 12.94 26.06
C THR A 197 4.30 11.91 25.00
N ALA A 198 5.27 11.49 24.16
CA ALA A 198 5.05 10.53 23.10
C ALA A 198 4.67 9.15 23.67
N LYS A 199 3.54 8.61 23.24
CA LYS A 199 3.08 7.27 23.66
C LYS A 199 2.32 6.55 22.55
N SER A 200 2.35 5.23 22.58
CA SER A 200 1.34 4.44 21.87
C SER A 200 0.04 4.48 22.67
N VAL A 201 -1.09 4.46 21.98
CA VAL A 201 -2.42 4.43 22.62
C VAL A 201 -3.28 3.41 21.88
N GLU A 202 -3.74 2.39 22.60
CA GLU A 202 -4.80 1.52 22.11
C GLU A 202 -6.13 2.28 22.15
N LEU A 203 -6.76 2.41 20.99
CA LEU A 203 -8.11 2.97 20.88
C LEU A 203 -9.14 1.87 21.13
N LEU A 204 -9.94 2.06 22.17
CA LEU A 204 -11.10 1.20 22.42
C LEU A 204 -12.02 1.18 21.21
N HIS A 205 -12.64 0.02 20.95
CA HIS A 205 -13.51 -0.19 19.80
C HIS A 205 -14.53 0.93 19.58
N GLN A 206 -15.28 1.28 20.63
CA GLN A 206 -16.31 2.32 20.58
C GLN A 206 -15.73 3.70 20.21
N VAL A 207 -14.60 4.08 20.81
CA VAL A 207 -13.90 5.34 20.52
C VAL A 207 -13.45 5.39 19.07
N PHE A 208 -12.91 4.28 18.56
CA PHE A 208 -12.49 4.20 17.17
C PHE A 208 -13.69 4.36 16.21
N LYS A 209 -14.83 3.72 16.51
CA LYS A 209 -16.07 3.89 15.73
C LYS A 209 -16.57 5.32 15.71
N GLU A 210 -16.54 6.02 16.84
CA GLU A 210 -16.93 7.44 16.93
C GLU A 210 -16.00 8.33 16.09
N ILE A 211 -14.70 8.07 16.12
CA ILE A 211 -13.73 8.77 15.27
C ILE A 211 -14.04 8.53 13.78
N LEU A 212 -14.36 7.29 13.37
CA LEU A 212 -14.77 6.99 12.00
C LEU A 212 -16.05 7.75 11.61
N GLY A 213 -17.08 7.72 12.47
CA GLY A 213 -18.33 8.43 12.26
C GLY A 213 -18.14 9.94 12.12
N SER A 214 -17.29 10.56 12.95
CA SER A 214 -16.98 12.00 12.86
C SER A 214 -16.31 12.41 11.54
N LYS A 215 -15.72 11.45 10.82
CA LYS A 215 -15.09 11.64 9.51
C LYS A 215 -16.02 11.26 8.34
N GLY A 216 -17.28 10.94 8.62
CA GLY A 216 -18.24 10.47 7.62
C GLY A 216 -17.91 9.08 7.07
N MET A 217 -17.09 8.30 7.76
CA MET A 217 -16.82 6.90 7.40
C MET A 217 -17.91 5.99 8.00
N PRO A 218 -18.22 4.85 7.35
CA PRO A 218 -19.09 3.84 7.94
C PRO A 218 -18.54 3.40 9.30
N ALA A 219 -19.36 3.57 10.35
CA ALA A 219 -19.02 3.20 11.73
C ALA A 219 -19.69 1.87 12.09
#